data_AF-K2A3V0-F1
#
_entry.id   AF-K2A3V0-F1
#
_cell.length_a   1.000
_cell.length_b   1.000
_cell.length_c   1.000
_cell.angle_alpha   90.00
_cell.angle_beta   90.00
_cell.angle_gamma   90.00
#
_symmetry.space_group_name_H-M   'P 1'
#
loop_
_entity.id
_entity.type
_entity.pdbx_description
1 polymer ?
#
loop_
_entity_poly.entity_id
_entity_poly.type
_entity_poly.pdbx_seq_one_letter_code
_entity_poly.pdbx_strand_id
1 'polypeptide(L)'
;MTIKMDRFGKMLISRPAGREAFLVTKAYILSDKQEPLELDFADVAVLAPSWADEFISGLKTITKDIKYINTDNASVKSTLEIIGK
;
A
#
# COMPACT_ATOMS: atom_id res chain seq x y z
N MET A 1 10.38 -6.48 5.63
CA MET A 1 10.55 -6.04 4.23
C MET A 1 9.82 -4.71 4.04
N THR A 2 10.37 -3.77 3.27
CA THR A 2 9.74 -2.45 3.06
C THR A 2 9.39 -2.24 1.58
N ILE A 3 8.13 -1.90 1.30
CA ILE A 3 7.64 -1.52 -0.03
C ILE A 3 7.49 -0.02 -0.07
N LYS A 4 8.26 0.63 -0.95
CA LYS A 4 8.06 2.03 -1.26
C LYS A 4 6.85 2.20 -2.18
N MET A 5 5.85 2.92 -1.69
CA MET A 5 4.55 3.05 -2.36
C MET A 5 4.62 3.95 -3.60
N ASP A 6 5.58 4.87 -3.64
CA ASP A 6 5.86 5.76 -4.76
C ASP A 6 6.31 5.03 -6.04
N ARG A 7 6.77 3.77 -5.91
CA ARG A 7 7.09 2.90 -7.06
C ARG A 7 5.89 2.62 -7.97
N PHE A 8 4.68 2.76 -7.44
CA PHE A 8 3.43 2.65 -8.22
C PHE A 8 2.95 4.01 -8.76
N GLY A 9 3.71 5.08 -8.50
CA GLY A 9 3.43 6.45 -8.89
C GLY A 9 3.26 7.38 -7.67
N LYS A 10 3.32 8.69 -7.92
CA LYS A 10 3.11 9.71 -6.88
C LYS A 10 1.62 9.96 -6.57
N MET A 11 0.72 9.61 -7.48
CA MET A 11 -0.73 9.72 -7.32
C MET A 11 -1.36 8.33 -7.45
N LEU A 12 -1.78 7.77 -6.33
CA LEU A 12 -2.32 6.42 -6.21
C LEU A 12 -3.84 6.49 -6.09
N ILE A 13 -4.54 6.66 -7.22
CA ILE A 13 -5.97 7.05 -7.23
C ILE A 13 -6.93 6.04 -7.89
N SER A 14 -6.43 5.17 -8.76
CA SER A 14 -7.26 4.25 -9.57
C SER A 14 -7.42 2.88 -8.90
N ARG A 15 -8.64 2.45 -8.60
CA ARG A 15 -8.90 1.11 -8.03
C ARG A 15 -8.32 -0.03 -8.89
N PRO A 16 -8.51 -0.07 -10.23
CA PRO A 16 -7.85 -1.06 -11.08
C PRO A 16 -6.31 -1.07 -10.93
N ALA A 17 -5.68 0.11 -10.84
CA ALA A 17 -4.24 0.21 -10.65
C ALA A 17 -3.78 -0.33 -9.27
N GLY A 18 -4.60 -0.17 -8.22
CA GLY A 18 -4.34 -0.77 -6.91
C GLY A 18 -4.33 -2.30 -6.96
N ARG A 19 -5.26 -2.90 -7.73
CA ARG A 19 -5.29 -4.35 -7.98
C ARG A 19 -4.07 -4.83 -8.74
N GLU A 20 -3.68 -4.12 -9.79
CA GLU A 20 -2.48 -4.45 -10.59
C GLU A 20 -1.20 -4.36 -9.75
N ALA A 21 -1.06 -3.30 -8.97
CA ALA A 21 0.06 -3.12 -8.04
C ALA A 21 0.16 -4.28 -7.05
N PHE A 22 -0.97 -4.75 -6.50
CA PHE A 22 -1.01 -5.92 -5.63
C PHE A 22 -0.54 -7.19 -6.34
N LEU A 23 -1.02 -7.46 -7.57
CA LEU A 23 -0.64 -8.65 -8.31
C LEU A 23 0.86 -8.68 -8.64
N VAL A 24 1.43 -7.54 -9.03
CA VAL A 24 2.88 -7.39 -9.24
C VAL A 24 3.65 -7.62 -7.94
N THR A 25 3.18 -7.02 -6.84
CA THR A 25 3.80 -7.19 -5.52
C THR A 25 3.79 -8.65 -5.08
N LYS A 26 2.66 -9.34 -5.25
CA LYS A 26 2.51 -10.75 -4.93
C LYS A 26 3.45 -11.63 -5.75
N ALA A 27 3.59 -11.35 -7.05
CA ALA A 27 4.40 -12.17 -7.95
C ALA A 27 5.91 -12.00 -7.73
N TYR A 28 6.38 -10.77 -7.49
CA TYR A 28 7.81 -10.46 -7.53
C TYR A 28 8.43 -10.07 -6.20
N ILE A 29 7.61 -9.63 -5.23
CA ILE A 29 8.11 -8.99 -4.01
C ILE A 29 7.89 -9.90 -2.78
N LEU A 30 6.85 -10.74 -2.77
CA LEU A 30 6.48 -11.57 -1.61
C LEU A 30 6.87 -13.05 -1.74
N SER A 31 7.86 -13.39 -2.58
CA SER A 31 8.29 -14.76 -2.85
C SER A 31 8.81 -15.53 -1.63
N ASP A 32 9.23 -14.86 -0.54
CA ASP A 32 9.90 -15.50 0.61
C ASP A 32 9.37 -15.12 2.01
N LYS A 33 8.11 -14.65 2.12
CA LYS A 33 7.40 -14.40 3.40
C LYS A 33 8.24 -13.71 4.51
N GLN A 34 8.92 -12.60 4.20
CA GLN A 34 9.60 -11.81 5.22
C GLN A 34 8.63 -10.85 5.93
N GLU A 35 8.13 -11.27 7.08
CA GLU A 35 7.40 -10.41 8.04
C GLU A 35 8.39 -9.71 8.99
N PRO A 36 8.13 -8.46 9.44
CA PRO A 36 6.98 -7.61 9.13
C PRO A 36 7.07 -6.96 7.74
N LEU A 37 5.91 -6.68 7.13
CA LEU A 37 5.79 -5.91 5.90
C LEU A 37 5.56 -4.44 6.22
N GLU A 38 6.40 -3.56 5.73
CA GLU A 38 6.27 -2.11 5.90
C GLU A 38 5.87 -1.46 4.57
N LEU A 39 4.86 -0.61 4.60
CA LEU A 39 4.46 0.24 3.48
C LEU A 39 4.94 1.67 3.75
N ASP A 40 5.84 2.15 2.91
CA ASP A 40 6.48 3.46 3.03
C ASP A 40 5.84 4.47 2.06
N PHE A 41 5.25 5.53 2.62
CA PHE A 41 4.51 6.56 1.89
C PHE A 41 5.27 7.87 1.66
N ALA A 42 6.59 7.93 1.94
CA ALA A 42 7.36 9.18 1.92
C ALA A 42 7.19 10.05 0.66
N ASP A 43 7.14 9.44 -0.53
CA ASP A 43 7.08 10.14 -1.82
C ASP A 43 5.69 10.08 -2.50
N VAL A 44 4.66 9.69 -1.74
CA VAL A 44 3.27 9.67 -2.22
C VAL A 44 2.64 11.06 -2.02
N ALA A 45 2.16 11.66 -3.10
CA ALA A 45 1.49 12.96 -3.08
C ALA A 45 -0.02 12.81 -2.79
N VAL A 46 -0.67 11.85 -3.44
CA VAL A 46 -2.11 11.58 -3.30
C VAL A 46 -2.33 10.08 -3.18
N LEU A 47 -3.14 9.69 -2.20
CA LEU A 47 -3.64 8.33 -2.01
C LEU A 47 -5.16 8.39 -1.95
N ALA A 48 -5.84 7.64 -2.83
CA ALA A 48 -7.30 7.51 -2.78
C ALA A 48 -7.70 6.26 -1.98
N PRO A 49 -8.79 6.31 -1.20
CA PRO A 49 -9.30 5.16 -0.46
C PRO A 49 -9.56 3.92 -1.32
N SER A 50 -10.07 4.12 -2.53
CA SER A 50 -10.38 3.01 -3.45
C SER A 50 -9.13 2.28 -3.95
N TRP A 51 -8.01 2.98 -4.13
CA TRP A 51 -6.72 2.39 -4.48
C TRP A 51 -6.11 1.67 -3.27
N ALA A 52 -6.09 2.36 -2.12
CA ALA A 52 -5.48 1.85 -0.88
C ALA A 52 -6.18 0.60 -0.37
N ASP A 53 -7.51 0.59 -0.38
CA ASP A 53 -8.31 -0.57 0.05
C ASP A 53 -8.00 -1.80 -0.81
N GLU A 54 -7.99 -1.65 -2.13
CA GLU A 54 -7.72 -2.76 -3.06
C GLU A 54 -6.32 -3.35 -2.83
N PHE A 55 -5.29 -2.48 -2.74
CA PHE A 55 -3.91 -2.91 -2.55
C PHE A 55 -3.68 -3.55 -1.18
N ILE A 56 -4.09 -2.88 -0.11
CA ILE A 56 -3.84 -3.30 1.27
C ILE A 56 -4.68 -4.53 1.63
N SER A 57 -5.95 -4.59 1.22
CA SER A 57 -6.79 -5.76 1.44
C SER A 57 -6.24 -6.99 0.69
N GLY A 58 -5.69 -6.80 -0.51
CA GLY A 58 -4.92 -7.83 -1.20
C GLY A 58 -3.73 -8.33 -0.38
N LEU A 59 -2.88 -7.43 0.14
CA LEU A 59 -1.73 -7.79 0.98
C LEU A 59 -2.13 -8.51 2.26
N LYS A 60 -3.28 -8.16 2.86
CA LYS A 60 -3.82 -8.82 4.06
C LYS A 60 -4.20 -10.28 3.84
N THR A 61 -4.37 -10.73 2.58
CA THR A 61 -4.52 -12.15 2.26
C THR A 61 -3.22 -12.95 2.39
N ILE A 62 -2.07 -12.26 2.45
CA ILE A 62 -0.73 -12.86 2.48
C ILE A 62 -0.11 -12.77 3.88
N THR A 63 -0.22 -11.60 4.53
CA THR A 63 0.32 -11.37 5.88
C THR A 63 -0.63 -10.48 6.69
N LYS A 64 -0.64 -10.68 8.01
CA LYS A 64 -1.41 -9.84 8.94
C LYS A 64 -0.55 -8.72 9.56
N ASP A 65 0.78 -8.81 9.46
CA ASP A 65 1.71 -7.85 10.05
C ASP A 65 2.15 -6.82 9.01
N ILE A 66 1.28 -5.82 8.83
CA ILE A 66 1.53 -4.68 7.95
C ILE A 66 1.68 -3.42 8.80
N LYS A 67 2.83 -2.77 8.68
CA LYS A 67 3.11 -1.47 9.29
C LYS A 67 3.06 -0.38 8.22
N TYR A 68 2.58 0.80 8.60
CA TYR A 68 2.51 1.97 7.74
C TYR A 68 3.48 3.01 8.27
N ILE A 69 4.42 3.47 7.44
CA ILE A 69 5.46 4.44 7.83
C ILE A 69 5.44 5.66 6.89
N ASN A 70 5.97 6.80 7.35
CA ASN A 70 5.96 8.07 6.64
C ASN A 70 4.55 8.53 6.20
N THR A 71 3.60 8.45 7.12
CA THR A 71 2.16 8.71 6.88
C THR A 71 1.72 10.15 7.15
N ASP A 72 2.67 11.09 7.31
CA ASP A 72 2.38 12.49 7.66
C ASP A 72 1.64 13.27 6.56
N ASN A 73 1.66 12.79 5.31
CA ASN A 73 0.88 13.36 4.23
C ASN A 73 -0.63 13.28 4.55
N ALA A 74 -1.33 14.41 4.50
CA ALA A 74 -2.75 14.50 4.83
C ALA A 74 -3.64 13.55 4.00
N SER A 75 -3.37 13.41 2.70
CA SER A 75 -4.09 12.47 1.83
C SER A 75 -3.86 11.02 2.25
N VAL A 76 -2.65 10.67 2.68
CA VAL A 76 -2.31 9.32 3.16
C VAL A 76 -3.01 9.06 4.48
N LYS A 77 -2.86 9.96 5.46
CA LYS A 77 -3.47 9.85 6.78
C LYS A 77 -5.00 9.69 6.71
N SER A 78 -5.68 10.62 6.04
CA SER A 78 -7.14 10.55 5.91
C SER A 78 -7.59 9.28 5.19
N THR A 79 -6.84 8.81 4.20
CA THR A 79 -7.18 7.55 3.53
C THR A 79 -7.07 6.36 4.46
N LEU A 80 -5.97 6.21 5.20
CA LEU A 80 -5.79 5.10 6.15
C LEU A 80 -6.90 5.11 7.22
N GLU A 81 -7.26 6.28 7.73
CA GLU A 81 -8.40 6.46 8.65
C GLU A 81 -9.73 6.00 8.02
N ILE A 82 -10.03 6.42 6.77
CA ILE A 82 -11.25 6.03 6.04
C ILE A 82 -11.36 4.50 5.89
N ILE A 83 -10.24 3.81 5.61
CA ILE A 83 -10.23 2.35 5.41
C ILE A 83 -9.90 1.56 6.69
N GLY A 84 -9.88 2.23 7.84
CA GLY A 84 -9.68 1.62 9.17
C GLY A 84 -8.33 0.92 9.30
N LYS A 85 -7.24 1.62 9.00
CA LYS A 85 -5.86 1.13 9.06
C LYS A 85 -5.01 1.95 10.01
#